data_AF-A0A850S570-F1
#
_entry.id   AF-A0A850S570-F1
#
_cell.length_a   1.000
_cell.length_b   1.000
_cell.length_c   1.000
_cell.angle_alpha   90.00
_cell.angle_beta   90.00
_cell.angle_gamma   90.00
#
_symmetry.space_group_name_H-M   'P 1'
#
loop_
_entity.id
_entity.type
_entity.pdbx_description
1 polymer ?
#
loop_
_entity_poly.entity_id
_entity_poly.type
_entity_poly.pdbx_seq_one_letter_code
_entity_poly.pdbx_strand_id
1 'polypeptide(L)'
;MDDNKTASALERFEQDEARIRTKIRRTMRQQSFIWWISIVAAAGFFGWIGMAHHQQGIPLEELAADALPILMVVTILITTLYIVFIFLYFSIGRRIYHSKSVNFMHLNEHLHPDDHHEFVWHSYFWRDCNRVQRRMDAAFVVTLKVFKLSTIFALIVFLQFAWMELMDISGQEMADEHYAYLGLIDLTLFSVLVLFIIVLITIRIGKLGQQKDPHGKTGKGNYYEPDQE
;
A
#
# COMPACT_ATOMS: atom_id res chain seq x y z
N MET A 1 39.05 -18.80 2.40
CA MET A 1 37.76 -18.57 1.72
C MET A 1 38.10 -18.13 0.30
N ASP A 2 37.41 -18.63 -0.74
CA ASP A 2 37.69 -18.21 -2.12
C ASP A 2 37.15 -16.79 -2.33
N ASP A 3 38.01 -15.78 -2.24
CA ASP A 3 37.64 -14.37 -2.44
C ASP A 3 36.90 -14.13 -3.76
N ASN A 4 37.19 -14.95 -4.77
CA ASN A 4 36.55 -14.92 -6.08
C ASN A 4 35.07 -15.39 -6.04
N LYS A 5 34.73 -16.34 -5.16
CA LYS A 5 33.33 -16.79 -4.96
C LYS A 5 32.53 -15.72 -4.23
N THR A 6 33.11 -15.12 -3.19
CA THR A 6 32.46 -14.05 -2.41
C THR A 6 32.23 -12.80 -3.26
N ALA A 7 33.20 -12.38 -4.07
CA ALA A 7 33.04 -11.27 -5.01
C ALA A 7 31.92 -11.52 -6.03
N SER A 8 31.83 -12.74 -6.58
CA SER A 8 30.78 -13.11 -7.53
C SER A 8 29.38 -13.18 -6.88
N ALA A 9 29.29 -13.58 -5.61
CA ALA A 9 28.03 -13.62 -4.86
C ALA A 9 27.54 -12.21 -4.51
N LEU A 10 28.47 -11.32 -4.14
CA LEU A 10 28.17 -9.91 -3.87
C LEU A 10 27.66 -9.19 -5.13
N GLU A 11 28.31 -9.39 -6.28
CA GLU A 11 27.87 -8.76 -7.54
C GLU A 11 26.46 -9.22 -7.95
N ARG A 12 26.17 -10.53 -7.83
CA ARG A 12 24.82 -11.07 -8.09
C ARG A 12 23.78 -10.48 -7.14
N PHE A 13 24.13 -10.35 -5.87
CA PHE A 13 23.26 -9.74 -4.88
C PHE A 13 22.94 -8.28 -5.21
N GLU A 14 23.95 -7.47 -5.55
CA GLU A 14 23.76 -6.07 -5.92
C GLU A 14 22.84 -5.92 -7.14
N GLN A 15 23.03 -6.77 -8.16
CA GLN A 15 22.18 -6.79 -9.35
C GLN A 15 20.72 -7.15 -9.01
N ASP A 16 20.50 -8.19 -8.21
CA ASP A 16 19.16 -8.62 -7.81
C ASP A 16 18.47 -7.59 -6.91
N GLU A 17 19.21 -6.99 -5.99
CA GLU A 17 18.71 -5.94 -5.10
C GLU A 17 18.31 -4.69 -5.91
N ALA A 18 19.16 -4.25 -6.85
CA ALA A 18 18.86 -3.15 -7.75
C ALA A 18 17.59 -3.41 -8.59
N ARG A 19 17.42 -4.64 -9.07
CA ARG A 19 16.23 -5.08 -9.80
C ARG A 19 14.98 -5.05 -8.93
N ILE A 20 15.04 -5.56 -7.70
CA ILE A 20 13.92 -5.53 -6.75
C ILE A 20 13.54 -4.09 -6.40
N ARG A 21 14.52 -3.24 -6.08
CA ARG A 21 14.31 -1.81 -5.78
C ARG A 21 13.65 -1.09 -6.94
N THR A 22 14.05 -1.35 -8.19
CA THR A 22 13.44 -0.74 -9.37
C THR A 22 11.96 -1.13 -9.53
N LYS A 23 11.64 -2.41 -9.30
CA LYS A 23 10.24 -2.88 -9.35
C LYS A 23 9.39 -2.25 -8.25
N ILE A 24 9.90 -2.17 -7.02
CA ILE A 24 9.21 -1.51 -5.90
C ILE A 24 8.96 -0.03 -6.20
N ARG A 25 9.97 0.69 -6.75
CA ARG A 25 9.81 2.08 -7.17
C ARG A 25 8.69 2.26 -8.20
N ARG A 26 8.61 1.37 -9.19
CA ARG A 26 7.53 1.39 -10.20
C ARG A 26 6.16 1.21 -9.55
N THR A 27 6.01 0.24 -8.65
CA THR A 27 4.75 0.00 -7.92
C THR A 27 4.37 1.18 -7.02
N MET A 28 5.34 1.83 -6.36
CA MET A 28 5.08 3.03 -5.54
C MET A 28 4.65 4.25 -6.37
N ARG A 29 5.18 4.41 -7.59
CA ARG A 29 4.71 5.43 -8.53
C ARG A 29 3.27 5.17 -8.94
N GLN A 30 2.94 3.92 -9.28
CA GLN A 30 1.55 3.53 -9.61
C GLN A 30 0.59 3.82 -8.45
N GLN A 31 0.95 3.46 -7.22
CA GLN A 31 0.14 3.82 -6.04
C GLN A 31 -0.06 5.32 -5.90
N SER A 32 1.00 6.11 -6.09
CA SER A 32 0.91 7.57 -5.94
C SER A 32 0.10 8.20 -7.07
N PHE A 33 0.16 7.63 -8.28
CA PHE A 33 -0.68 8.02 -9.40
C PHE A 33 -2.16 7.73 -9.14
N ILE A 34 -2.50 6.53 -8.64
CA ILE A 34 -3.86 6.16 -8.24
C ILE A 34 -4.41 7.11 -7.17
N TRP A 35 -3.58 7.45 -6.18
CA TRP A 35 -3.96 8.38 -5.13
C TRP A 35 -4.28 9.78 -5.69
N TRP A 36 -3.40 10.32 -6.55
CA TRP A 36 -3.61 11.63 -7.16
C TRP A 36 -4.84 11.68 -8.08
N ILE A 37 -5.02 10.68 -8.95
CA ILE A 37 -6.16 10.68 -9.88
C ILE A 37 -7.49 10.59 -9.14
N SER A 38 -7.54 9.85 -8.01
CA SER A 38 -8.74 9.76 -7.18
C SER A 38 -9.11 11.13 -6.57
N ILE A 39 -8.12 11.85 -6.05
CA ILE A 39 -8.32 13.19 -5.48
C ILE A 39 -8.74 14.19 -6.56
N VAL A 40 -8.04 14.19 -7.70
CA VAL A 40 -8.34 15.11 -8.81
C VAL A 40 -9.72 14.85 -9.40
N ALA A 41 -10.11 13.59 -9.56
CA ALA A 41 -11.44 13.23 -10.05
C ALA A 41 -12.54 13.75 -9.12
N ALA A 42 -12.39 13.53 -7.80
CA ALA A 42 -13.36 14.02 -6.83
C ALA A 42 -13.40 15.55 -6.75
N ALA A 43 -12.24 16.21 -6.68
CA ALA A 43 -12.16 17.66 -6.65
C ALA A 43 -12.74 18.30 -7.93
N GLY A 44 -12.50 17.69 -9.09
CA GLY A 44 -13.09 18.12 -10.35
C GLY A 44 -14.61 17.98 -10.37
N PHE A 45 -15.13 16.86 -9.88
CA PHE A 45 -16.57 16.61 -9.80
C PHE A 45 -17.28 17.61 -8.87
N PHE A 46 -16.84 17.72 -7.62
CA PHE A 46 -17.45 18.65 -6.66
C PHE A 46 -17.20 20.11 -7.02
N GLY A 47 -16.04 20.43 -7.60
CA GLY A 47 -15.74 21.77 -8.10
C GLY A 47 -16.69 22.17 -9.24
N TRP A 48 -16.99 21.25 -10.15
CA TRP A 48 -17.96 21.47 -11.23
C TRP A 48 -19.38 21.72 -10.69
N ILE A 49 -19.86 20.91 -9.75
CA ILE A 49 -21.16 21.12 -9.09
C ILE A 49 -21.21 22.49 -8.42
N GLY A 50 -20.17 22.83 -7.63
CA GLY A 50 -20.11 24.10 -6.92
C GLY A 50 -20.12 25.31 -7.85
N MET A 51 -19.39 25.23 -8.97
CA MET A 51 -19.41 26.28 -9.99
C MET A 51 -20.78 26.39 -10.67
N ALA A 52 -21.38 25.27 -11.08
CA ALA A 52 -22.68 25.27 -11.74
C ALA A 52 -23.78 25.85 -10.83
N HIS A 53 -23.81 25.46 -9.57
CA HIS A 53 -24.80 25.96 -8.62
C HIS A 53 -24.57 27.44 -8.25
N HIS A 54 -23.34 27.82 -7.88
CA HIS A 54 -23.06 29.16 -7.35
C HIS A 54 -22.88 30.24 -8.43
N GLN A 55 -22.29 29.90 -9.60
CA GLN A 55 -22.00 30.90 -10.64
C GLN A 55 -23.08 30.97 -11.71
N GLN A 56 -23.71 29.83 -12.04
CA GLN A 56 -24.72 29.76 -13.11
C GLN A 56 -26.14 29.78 -12.55
N GLY A 57 -26.31 29.67 -11.22
CA GLY A 57 -27.61 29.74 -10.56
C GLY A 57 -28.51 28.53 -10.84
N ILE A 58 -27.92 27.43 -11.33
CA ILE A 58 -28.69 26.23 -11.67
C ILE A 58 -29.16 25.57 -10.35
N PRO A 59 -30.46 25.29 -10.19
CA PRO A 59 -30.97 24.63 -9.00
C PRO A 59 -30.37 23.23 -8.86
N LEU A 60 -30.12 22.83 -7.62
CA LEU A 60 -29.49 21.53 -7.30
C LEU A 60 -30.31 20.33 -7.79
N GLU A 61 -31.63 20.45 -7.83
CA GLU A 61 -32.53 19.40 -8.34
C GLU A 61 -32.28 19.09 -9.83
N GLU A 62 -32.12 20.12 -10.66
CA GLU A 62 -31.83 19.95 -12.08
C GLU A 62 -30.42 19.38 -12.30
N LEU A 63 -29.45 19.83 -11.50
CA LEU A 63 -28.08 19.29 -11.51
C LEU A 63 -28.01 17.83 -11.01
N ALA A 64 -28.87 17.44 -10.07
CA ALA A 64 -28.83 16.12 -9.45
C ALA A 64 -29.12 15.01 -10.46
N ALA A 65 -30.04 15.23 -11.41
CA ALA A 65 -30.36 14.24 -12.44
C ALA A 65 -29.14 13.85 -13.30
N ASP A 66 -28.29 14.82 -13.65
CA ASP A 66 -27.07 14.59 -14.44
C ASP A 66 -25.87 14.18 -13.56
N ALA A 67 -25.78 14.73 -12.35
CA ALA A 67 -24.66 14.51 -11.44
C ALA A 67 -24.68 13.12 -10.79
N LEU A 68 -25.86 12.58 -10.50
CA LEU A 68 -26.06 11.29 -9.83
C LEU A 68 -25.42 10.11 -10.58
N PRO A 69 -25.69 9.86 -11.88
CA PRO A 69 -25.04 8.76 -12.61
C PRO A 69 -23.52 8.94 -12.70
N ILE A 70 -23.03 10.18 -12.83
CA ILE A 70 -21.60 10.48 -12.85
C ILE A 70 -20.97 10.13 -11.49
N LEU A 71 -21.61 10.54 -10.39
CA LEU A 71 -21.15 10.28 -9.04
C LEU A 71 -21.08 8.78 -8.74
N MET A 72 -22.09 8.02 -9.16
CA MET A 72 -22.09 6.56 -9.04
C MET A 72 -20.88 5.95 -9.74
N VAL A 73 -20.69 6.28 -11.03
CA VAL A 73 -19.55 5.77 -11.83
C VAL A 73 -18.21 6.15 -11.20
N VAL A 74 -18.05 7.40 -10.76
CA VAL A 74 -16.83 7.89 -10.10
C VAL A 74 -16.57 7.13 -8.79
N THR A 75 -17.61 6.88 -7.98
CA THR A 75 -17.50 6.14 -6.73
C THR A 75 -17.03 4.71 -6.97
N ILE A 76 -17.58 4.03 -7.98
CA ILE A 76 -17.21 2.67 -8.38
C ILE A 76 -15.76 2.61 -8.85
N LEU A 77 -15.37 3.57 -9.70
CA LEU A 77 -14.01 3.66 -10.21
C LEU A 77 -13.00 3.88 -9.09
N ILE A 78 -13.26 4.82 -8.18
CA ILE A 78 -12.38 5.10 -7.03
C ILE A 78 -12.32 3.89 -6.09
N THR A 79 -13.44 3.20 -5.87
CA THR A 79 -13.48 1.97 -5.05
C THR A 79 -12.67 0.84 -5.69
N THR A 80 -12.80 0.65 -7.00
CA THR A 80 -12.00 -0.35 -7.75
C THR A 80 -10.52 -0.02 -7.69
N LEU A 81 -10.17 1.26 -7.86
CA LEU A 81 -8.81 1.75 -7.74
C LEU A 81 -8.25 1.57 -6.31
N TYR A 82 -9.08 1.71 -5.28
CA TYR A 82 -8.70 1.44 -3.89
C TYR A 82 -8.34 -0.03 -3.67
N ILE A 83 -9.10 -0.97 -4.22
CA ILE A 83 -8.78 -2.40 -4.19
C ILE A 83 -7.43 -2.66 -4.87
N VAL A 84 -7.23 -2.11 -6.08
CA VAL A 84 -5.95 -2.21 -6.80
C VAL A 84 -4.80 -1.61 -5.98
N PHE A 85 -5.02 -0.46 -5.34
CA PHE A 85 -4.03 0.21 -4.50
C PHE A 85 -3.53 -0.69 -3.37
N ILE A 86 -4.44 -1.45 -2.75
CA ILE A 86 -4.13 -2.41 -1.67
C ILE A 86 -3.39 -3.63 -2.22
N PHE A 87 -3.79 -4.19 -3.36
CA PHE A 87 -3.03 -5.28 -3.99
C PHE A 87 -1.61 -4.86 -4.36
N LEU A 88 -1.41 -3.62 -4.83
CA LEU A 88 -0.07 -3.08 -5.08
C LEU A 88 0.74 -2.98 -3.78
N TYR A 89 0.10 -2.68 -2.65
CA TYR A 89 0.76 -2.67 -1.35
C TYR A 89 1.23 -4.08 -0.96
N PHE A 90 0.40 -5.10 -1.13
CA PHE A 90 0.79 -6.49 -0.91
C PHE A 90 1.93 -6.94 -1.83
N SER A 91 1.89 -6.53 -3.10
CA SER A 91 2.97 -6.81 -4.05
C SER A 91 4.31 -6.23 -3.57
N ILE A 92 4.31 -5.00 -3.04
CA ILE A 92 5.51 -4.39 -2.44
C ILE A 92 5.95 -5.19 -1.21
N GLY A 93 5.05 -5.48 -0.29
CA GLY A 93 5.35 -6.23 0.94
C GLY A 93 5.98 -7.60 0.64
N ARG A 94 5.41 -8.36 -0.30
CA ARG A 94 5.93 -9.67 -0.73
C ARG A 94 7.32 -9.57 -1.35
N ARG A 95 7.57 -8.55 -2.19
CA ARG A 95 8.89 -8.34 -2.81
C ARG A 95 9.95 -8.01 -1.76
N ILE A 96 9.62 -7.18 -0.79
CA ILE A 96 10.53 -6.82 0.30
C ILE A 96 10.79 -8.05 1.19
N TYR A 97 9.77 -8.84 1.49
CA TYR A 97 9.92 -10.10 2.22
C TYR A 97 10.83 -11.09 1.50
N HIS A 98 10.65 -11.29 0.19
CA HIS A 98 11.53 -12.14 -0.62
C HIS A 98 12.99 -11.66 -0.57
N SER A 99 13.22 -10.34 -0.63
CA SER A 99 14.57 -9.79 -0.52
C SER A 99 15.22 -10.14 0.82
N LYS A 100 14.45 -10.05 1.91
CA LYS A 100 14.90 -10.42 3.26
C LYS A 100 15.18 -11.92 3.39
N SER A 101 14.23 -12.77 3.00
CA SER A 101 14.26 -14.20 3.31
C SER A 101 15.15 -15.00 2.37
N VAL A 102 15.39 -14.51 1.15
CA VAL A 102 16.15 -15.23 0.13
C VAL A 102 17.48 -14.51 -0.12
N ASN A 103 17.45 -13.25 -0.54
CA ASN A 103 18.66 -12.58 -1.04
C ASN A 103 19.65 -12.26 0.09
N PHE A 104 19.18 -11.65 1.19
CA PHE A 104 20.03 -11.33 2.34
C PHE A 104 20.52 -12.59 3.07
N MET A 105 19.68 -13.62 3.16
CA MET A 105 20.07 -14.89 3.77
C MET A 105 21.15 -15.59 2.95
N HIS A 106 20.96 -15.68 1.62
CA HIS A 106 21.95 -16.31 0.73
C HIS A 106 23.28 -15.55 0.66
N LEU A 107 23.25 -14.22 0.76
CA LEU A 107 24.48 -13.42 0.85
C LEU A 107 25.23 -13.68 2.17
N ASN A 108 24.50 -13.68 3.30
CA ASN A 108 25.11 -13.90 4.62
C ASN A 108 25.64 -15.32 4.79
N GLU A 109 25.08 -16.33 4.10
CA GLU A 109 25.64 -17.70 4.05
C GLU A 109 27.06 -17.76 3.46
N HIS A 110 27.45 -16.77 2.65
CA HIS A 110 28.76 -16.71 1.97
C HIS A 110 29.73 -15.71 2.61
N LEU A 111 29.32 -14.98 3.66
CA LEU A 111 30.12 -13.96 4.34
C LEU A 111 30.62 -14.48 5.70
N HIS A 112 31.69 -13.87 6.19
CA HIS A 112 32.10 -14.09 7.58
C HIS A 112 31.02 -13.50 8.52
N PRO A 113 30.76 -14.09 9.70
CA PRO A 113 29.75 -13.60 10.64
C PRO A 113 29.85 -12.10 11.00
N ASP A 114 31.07 -11.56 10.99
CA ASP A 114 31.34 -10.15 11.27
C ASP A 114 30.96 -9.20 10.11
N ASP A 115 30.82 -9.73 8.90
CA ASP A 115 30.47 -8.98 7.67
C ASP A 115 28.99 -9.15 7.27
N HIS A 116 28.19 -9.79 8.13
CA HIS A 116 26.77 -9.99 7.88
C HIS A 116 26.04 -8.66 7.66
N HIS A 117 25.31 -8.59 6.56
CA HIS A 117 24.51 -7.41 6.24
C HIS A 117 23.17 -7.45 6.96
N GLU A 118 22.87 -6.39 7.72
CA GLU A 118 21.58 -6.23 8.40
C GLU A 118 20.49 -5.80 7.41
N PHE A 119 19.34 -6.48 7.46
CA PHE A 119 18.22 -6.16 6.59
C PHE A 119 17.45 -4.93 7.10
N VAL A 120 17.50 -3.84 6.32
CA VAL A 120 16.79 -2.59 6.63
C VAL A 120 15.55 -2.42 5.75
N TRP A 121 14.38 -2.81 6.26
CA TRP A 121 13.09 -2.81 5.53
C TRP A 121 12.71 -1.45 4.93
N HIS A 122 12.87 -0.37 5.70
CA HIS A 122 12.45 0.97 5.28
C HIS A 122 13.33 1.54 4.16
N SER A 123 14.54 1.00 3.95
CA SER A 123 15.45 1.45 2.88
C SER A 123 14.88 1.21 1.48
N TYR A 124 13.93 0.28 1.32
CA TYR A 124 13.32 -0.06 0.02
C TYR A 124 12.32 0.97 -0.48
N PHE A 125 11.88 1.90 0.39
CA PHE A 125 10.93 2.94 0.02
C PHE A 125 11.59 4.24 -0.45
N TRP A 126 12.93 4.31 -0.42
CA TRP A 126 13.68 5.52 -0.75
C TRP A 126 14.52 5.34 -2.04
N ARG A 127 14.54 6.41 -2.84
CA ARG A 127 15.25 6.52 -4.11
C ARG A 127 16.60 7.16 -3.81
N ASP A 128 17.61 6.33 -3.52
CA ASP A 128 19.03 6.71 -3.48
C ASP A 128 19.32 7.87 -2.49
N CYS A 129 19.47 7.57 -1.19
CA CYS A 129 19.58 8.62 -0.19
C CYS A 129 20.99 9.25 -0.13
N ASN A 130 21.05 10.56 -0.42
CA ASN A 130 21.92 11.48 0.31
C ASN A 130 21.77 11.24 1.83
N ARG A 131 22.89 11.29 2.58
CA ARG A 131 22.98 10.99 4.03
C ARG A 131 21.90 11.64 4.91
N VAL A 132 21.36 12.79 4.50
CA VAL A 132 20.35 13.57 5.25
C VAL A 132 18.97 12.88 5.26
N GLN A 133 18.59 12.17 4.20
CA GLN A 133 17.25 11.58 4.06
C GLN A 133 17.16 10.16 4.67
N ARG A 134 18.30 9.55 5.02
CA ARG A 134 18.36 8.27 5.77
C ARG A 134 17.85 8.39 7.22
N ARG A 135 17.73 9.60 7.78
CA ARG A 135 17.27 9.83 9.16
C ARG A 135 15.75 9.81 9.33
N MET A 136 14.97 9.65 8.26
CA MET A 136 13.53 9.55 8.39
C MET A 136 13.13 8.17 8.92
N ASP A 137 12.55 8.17 10.11
CA ASP A 137 12.24 6.98 10.88
C ASP A 137 11.22 6.07 10.17
N ALA A 138 11.27 4.77 10.43
CA ALA A 138 10.34 3.79 9.84
C ALA A 138 8.87 4.15 10.11
N ALA A 139 8.61 4.83 11.23
CA ALA A 139 7.31 5.40 11.57
C ALA A 139 6.78 6.34 10.49
N PHE A 140 7.61 7.23 9.94
CA PHE A 140 7.16 8.20 8.92
C PHE A 140 6.70 7.50 7.63
N VAL A 141 7.44 6.49 7.17
CA VAL A 141 7.08 5.72 5.96
C VAL A 141 5.74 5.03 6.14
N VAL A 142 5.53 4.42 7.32
CA VAL A 142 4.25 3.78 7.66
C VAL A 142 3.14 4.82 7.71
N THR A 143 3.36 5.95 8.39
CA THR A 143 2.38 7.05 8.49
C THR A 143 1.95 7.55 7.12
N LEU A 144 2.88 7.78 6.18
CA LEU A 144 2.53 8.25 4.83
C LEU A 144 1.67 7.22 4.06
N LYS A 145 1.92 5.93 4.26
CA LYS A 145 1.14 4.85 3.63
C LYS A 145 -0.25 4.75 4.22
N VAL A 146 -0.36 4.79 5.56
CA VAL A 146 -1.64 4.81 6.28
C VAL A 146 -2.43 6.04 5.88
N PHE A 147 -1.80 7.22 5.86
CA PHE A 147 -2.43 8.47 5.44
C PHE A 147 -3.07 8.35 4.05
N LYS A 148 -2.31 7.92 3.02
CA LYS A 148 -2.86 7.76 1.66
C LYS A 148 -4.03 6.79 1.60
N LEU A 149 -3.95 5.68 2.34
CA LEU A 149 -5.03 4.69 2.41
C LEU A 149 -6.28 5.29 3.06
N SER A 150 -6.13 5.93 4.21
CA SER A 150 -7.21 6.57 4.94
C SER A 150 -7.84 7.71 4.14
N THR A 151 -7.05 8.48 3.37
CA THR A 151 -7.58 9.53 2.49
C THR A 151 -8.50 8.96 1.41
N ILE A 152 -8.10 7.88 0.72
CA ILE A 152 -8.96 7.28 -0.33
C ILE A 152 -10.20 6.65 0.32
N PHE A 153 -10.05 6.01 1.48
CA PHE A 153 -11.19 5.45 2.22
C PHE A 153 -12.20 6.53 2.61
N ALA A 154 -11.74 7.62 3.24
CA ALA A 154 -12.59 8.75 3.61
C ALA A 154 -13.24 9.39 2.38
N LEU A 155 -12.52 9.44 1.26
CA LEU A 155 -13.07 9.94 0.00
C LEU A 155 -14.22 9.08 -0.52
N ILE A 156 -14.10 7.75 -0.46
CA ILE A 156 -15.18 6.85 -0.88
C ILE A 156 -16.42 7.04 -0.01
N VAL A 157 -16.24 7.08 1.32
CA VAL A 157 -17.34 7.36 2.27
C VAL A 157 -18.01 8.69 1.95
N PHE A 158 -17.23 9.74 1.68
CA PHE A 158 -17.78 11.05 1.31
C PHE A 158 -18.58 11.00 -0.01
N LEU A 159 -18.09 10.29 -1.02
CA LEU A 159 -18.81 10.11 -2.29
C LEU A 159 -20.12 9.34 -2.10
N GLN A 160 -20.14 8.32 -1.23
CA GLN A 160 -21.35 7.58 -0.87
C GLN A 160 -22.37 8.48 -0.17
N PHE A 161 -21.94 9.32 0.78
CA PHE A 161 -22.82 10.29 1.42
C PHE A 161 -23.38 11.30 0.41
N ALA A 162 -22.54 11.85 -0.46
CA ALA A 162 -22.98 12.76 -1.51
C ALA A 162 -23.98 12.09 -2.47
N TRP A 163 -23.84 10.79 -2.71
CA TRP A 163 -24.77 10.05 -3.55
C TRP A 163 -26.13 9.87 -2.87
N MET A 164 -26.15 9.52 -1.58
CA MET A 164 -27.41 9.45 -0.82
C MET A 164 -28.13 10.80 -0.82
N GLU A 165 -27.39 11.91 -0.63
CA GLU A 165 -27.96 13.26 -0.63
C GLU A 165 -28.53 13.64 -2.02
N LEU A 166 -27.81 13.36 -3.11
CA LEU A 166 -28.30 13.64 -4.47
C LEU A 166 -29.54 12.82 -4.83
N MET A 167 -29.64 11.57 -4.34
CA MET A 167 -30.86 10.76 -4.52
C MET A 167 -32.05 11.41 -3.84
N ASP A 168 -31.89 11.84 -2.58
CA ASP A 168 -32.96 12.50 -1.80
C ASP A 168 -33.43 13.79 -2.50
N ILE A 169 -32.49 14.63 -2.94
CA ILE A 169 -32.80 15.89 -3.65
C ILE A 169 -33.49 15.62 -5.00
N SER A 170 -33.08 14.59 -5.75
CA SER A 170 -33.66 14.28 -7.05
C SER A 170 -35.07 13.69 -6.98
N GLY A 171 -35.56 13.33 -5.79
CA GLY A 171 -36.84 12.65 -5.60
C GLY A 171 -36.90 11.25 -6.22
N GLN A 172 -35.75 10.71 -6.66
CA GLN A 172 -35.64 9.29 -7.01
C GLN A 172 -35.74 8.49 -5.71
N GLU A 173 -36.88 7.83 -5.50
CA GLU A 173 -37.02 6.87 -4.41
C GLU A 173 -35.84 5.88 -4.48
N MET A 174 -35.19 5.62 -3.35
CA MET A 174 -34.13 4.62 -3.27
C MET A 174 -34.72 3.25 -3.59
N ALA A 175 -34.77 2.90 -4.88
CA ALA A 175 -35.19 1.59 -5.31
C ALA A 175 -34.25 0.56 -4.68
N ASP A 176 -34.76 -0.61 -4.30
CA ASP A 176 -34.03 -1.69 -3.62
C ASP A 176 -32.67 -2.00 -4.28
N GLU A 177 -32.55 -1.80 -5.59
CA GLU A 177 -31.33 -1.95 -6.38
C GLU A 177 -30.19 -1.01 -5.93
N HIS A 178 -30.48 0.23 -5.55
CA HIS A 178 -29.48 1.21 -5.09
C HIS A 178 -28.98 0.90 -3.67
N TYR A 179 -29.84 0.40 -2.78
CA TYR A 179 -29.45 -0.08 -1.46
C TYR A 179 -28.59 -1.35 -1.51
N ALA A 180 -28.96 -2.30 -2.38
CA ALA A 180 -28.15 -3.48 -2.62
C ALA A 180 -26.75 -3.09 -3.15
N TYR A 181 -26.68 -2.04 -3.97
CA TYR A 181 -25.43 -1.50 -4.50
C TYR A 181 -24.55 -0.86 -3.44
N LEU A 182 -25.11 0.03 -2.61
CA LEU A 182 -24.42 0.62 -1.44
C LEU A 182 -23.92 -0.46 -0.49
N GLY A 183 -24.76 -1.46 -0.19
CA GLY A 183 -24.39 -2.60 0.65
C GLY A 183 -23.24 -3.43 0.07
N LEU A 184 -23.17 -3.59 -1.26
CA LEU A 184 -22.06 -4.29 -1.92
C LEU A 184 -20.76 -3.51 -1.86
N ILE A 185 -20.80 -2.19 -2.04
CA ILE A 185 -19.62 -1.32 -1.86
C ILE A 185 -19.14 -1.40 -0.41
N ASP A 186 -20.04 -1.27 0.57
CA ASP A 186 -19.70 -1.30 1.99
C ASP A 186 -19.12 -2.63 2.43
N LEU A 187 -19.71 -3.75 1.98
CA LEU A 187 -19.19 -5.08 2.24
C LEU A 187 -17.79 -5.28 1.63
N THR A 188 -17.57 -4.72 0.44
CA THR A 188 -16.26 -4.76 -0.22
C THR A 188 -15.23 -3.93 0.54
N LEU A 189 -15.58 -2.70 0.94
CA LEU A 189 -14.73 -1.83 1.74
C LEU A 189 -14.38 -2.47 3.09
N PHE A 190 -15.37 -3.06 3.76
CA PHE A 190 -15.18 -3.75 5.03
C PHE A 190 -14.25 -4.96 4.89
N SER A 191 -14.49 -5.82 3.89
CA SER A 191 -13.65 -6.99 3.61
C SER A 191 -12.20 -6.61 3.34
N VAL A 192 -12.01 -5.54 2.57
CA VAL A 192 -10.70 -5.01 2.19
C VAL A 192 -9.98 -4.37 3.38
N LEU A 193 -10.70 -3.65 4.24
CA LEU A 193 -10.18 -3.10 5.50
C LEU A 193 -9.71 -4.21 6.45
N VAL A 194 -10.52 -5.25 6.62
CA VAL A 194 -10.17 -6.43 7.44
C VAL A 194 -8.90 -7.10 6.92
N LEU A 195 -8.80 -7.33 5.61
CA LEU A 195 -7.59 -7.87 4.98
C LEU A 195 -6.36 -6.99 5.24
N PHE A 196 -6.51 -5.66 5.15
CA PHE A 196 -5.42 -4.73 5.43
C PHE A 196 -4.96 -4.80 6.89
N ILE A 197 -5.89 -4.85 7.85
CA ILE A 197 -5.60 -4.98 9.28
C ILE A 197 -4.87 -6.30 9.56
N ILE A 198 -5.37 -7.43 9.04
CA ILE A 198 -4.74 -8.75 9.21
C ILE A 198 -3.30 -8.72 8.71
N VAL A 199 -3.03 -8.05 7.59
CA VAL A 199 -1.66 -7.97 7.08
C VAL A 199 -0.78 -7.03 7.90
N LEU A 200 -1.29 -5.90 8.40
CA LEU A 200 -0.51 -5.07 9.33
C LEU A 200 -0.14 -5.87 10.59
N ILE A 201 -1.08 -6.66 11.12
CA ILE A 201 -0.82 -7.55 12.25
C ILE A 201 0.23 -8.60 11.87
N THR A 202 0.11 -9.24 10.70
CA THR A 202 1.06 -10.26 10.23
C THR A 202 2.47 -9.70 10.05
N ILE A 203 2.60 -8.50 9.47
CA ILE A 203 3.88 -7.80 9.33
C ILE A 203 4.45 -7.42 10.71
N ARG A 204 3.60 -6.97 11.64
CA ARG A 204 4.00 -6.61 13.00
C ARG A 204 4.42 -7.83 13.82
N ILE A 205 3.71 -8.95 13.73
CA ILE A 205 4.08 -10.24 14.36
C ILE A 205 5.39 -10.76 13.76
N GLY A 206 5.58 -10.66 12.44
CA GLY A 206 6.84 -11.02 11.79
C GLY A 206 8.03 -10.12 12.18
N LYS A 207 7.76 -8.89 12.66
CA LYS A 207 8.77 -7.96 13.20
C LYS A 207 9.03 -8.19 14.70
N LEU A 208 7.99 -8.51 15.47
CA LEU A 208 8.08 -8.84 16.91
C LEU A 208 8.70 -10.23 17.15
N GLY A 209 8.47 -11.18 16.24
CA GLY A 209 9.14 -12.48 16.26
C GLY A 209 10.64 -12.42 15.97
N GLN A 210 11.17 -11.26 15.57
CA GLN A 210 12.61 -11.00 15.45
C GLN A 210 13.17 -10.16 16.61
N GLN A 211 12.32 -9.69 17.52
CA GLN A 211 12.74 -8.85 18.65
C GLN A 211 12.75 -9.66 19.96
N LYS A 212 13.47 -10.79 19.93
CA LYS A 212 14.12 -11.50 21.05
C LYS A 212 15.42 -12.06 20.44
N ASP A 213 16.63 -11.70 20.88
CA ASP A 213 17.12 -11.59 22.24
C ASP A 213 18.07 -10.38 22.48
N PRO A 214 18.03 -9.74 23.67
CA PRO A 214 19.05 -8.77 24.11
C PRO A 214 20.40 -9.42 24.52
N HIS A 215 20.49 -10.75 24.55
CA HIS A 215 21.72 -11.47 24.89
C HIS A 215 21.95 -12.58 23.88
N GLY A 216 23.00 -12.42 23.05
CA GLY A 216 23.33 -13.34 21.97
C GLY A 216 23.37 -14.78 22.43
N LYS A 217 22.42 -15.59 21.94
CA LYS A 217 22.55 -17.03 21.68
C LYS A 217 21.32 -17.52 20.92
N THR A 218 21.59 -18.28 19.87
CA THR A 218 20.72 -19.25 19.18
C THR A 218 19.57 -18.74 18.31
N GLY A 219 19.85 -18.60 17.02
CA GLY A 219 18.97 -19.18 16.00
C GLY A 219 19.30 -20.66 15.85
N LYS A 220 18.59 -21.54 16.59
CA LYS A 220 18.58 -22.97 16.28
C LYS A 220 17.56 -23.22 15.17
N GLY A 221 18.05 -23.26 13.94
CA GLY A 221 17.46 -24.01 12.84
C GLY A 221 18.40 -25.17 12.54
N ASN A 222 17.97 -26.38 12.86
CA ASN A 222 18.68 -27.65 12.68
C ASN A 222 19.36 -27.79 11.32
N TYR A 223 20.61 -28.26 11.26
CA TYR A 223 21.09 -29.28 10.31
C TYR A 223 22.46 -29.84 10.73
N TYR A 224 22.51 -31.17 10.92
CA TYR A 224 23.64 -32.11 10.98
C TYR A 224 24.83 -31.86 11.95
N GLU A 225 24.82 -32.57 13.07
CA GLU A 225 26.02 -33.29 13.55
C GLU A 225 25.79 -34.78 13.27
N PRO A 226 26.69 -35.44 12.52
CA PRO A 226 27.04 -36.82 12.79
C PRO A 226 28.44 -36.84 13.41
N ASP A 227 28.46 -37.37 14.62
CA ASP A 227 29.56 -37.76 15.49
C ASP A 227 30.96 -37.87 14.83
N GLN A 228 31.93 -37.23 15.49
CA GLN A 228 33.36 -37.53 15.33
C GLN A 228 33.73 -38.72 16.22
N GLU A 229 34.38 -39.71 15.59
CA GLU A 229 35.23 -40.81 16.12
C GLU A 229 34.59 -41.89 17.00
#